data_AF-A0A7S2W822-F1
#
_entry.id   AF-A0A7S2W822-F1
#
_cell.length_a   1.000
_cell.length_b   1.000
_cell.length_c   1.000
_cell.angle_alpha   90.00
_cell.angle_beta   90.00
_cell.angle_gamma   90.00
#
_symmetry.space_group_name_H-M   'P 1'
#
loop_
_entity.id
_entity.type
_entity.pdbx_description
1 polymer ?
#
loop_
_entity_poly.entity_id
_entity_poly.type
_entity_poly.pdbx_seq_one_letter_code
_entity_poly.pdbx_strand_id
1 'polypeptide(L)'
;HTDRRVINDSVTGCVSVGEVEYTYCSGSCGDSNYMPLIVPSGSTEEGFAKTCKCCTGESSSEKIISVRCGPEKTLQQAKIKIIDSCSCDICSMTVTEANKAGAAP
;
A
#
# COMPACT_ATOMS: atom_id res chain seq x y z
N HIS A 1 -1.71 9.23 -11.68
CA HIS A 1 -3.02 9.19 -12.37
C HIS A 1 -4.04 9.99 -11.60
N THR A 2 -5.04 10.56 -12.28
CA THR A 2 -6.18 11.25 -11.64
C THR A 2 -7.46 10.50 -12.00
N ASP A 3 -8.31 10.26 -11.01
CA ASP A 3 -9.60 9.60 -11.19
C ASP A 3 -10.67 10.31 -10.34
N ARG A 4 -11.92 10.15 -10.72
CA ARG A 4 -13.07 10.76 -10.06
C ARG A 4 -14.19 9.73 -9.98
N ARG A 5 -14.42 9.24 -8.76
CA ARG A 5 -15.46 8.23 -8.49
C ARG A 5 -15.88 8.24 -7.03
N VAL A 6 -16.96 7.53 -6.72
CA VAL A 6 -17.30 7.19 -5.33
C VAL A 6 -16.23 6.26 -4.78
N ILE A 7 -15.59 6.65 -3.68
CA ILE A 7 -14.59 5.84 -3.00
C ILE A 7 -15.33 4.88 -2.07
N ASN A 8 -15.10 3.59 -2.23
CA ASN A 8 -15.55 2.55 -1.32
C ASN A 8 -14.31 1.90 -0.69
N ASP A 9 -14.03 2.25 0.56
CA ASP A 9 -12.92 1.70 1.32
C ASP A 9 -13.36 0.40 2.00
N SER A 10 -12.96 -0.73 1.43
CA SER A 10 -13.26 -2.06 1.98
C SER A 10 -12.55 -2.35 3.29
N VAL A 11 -11.47 -1.64 3.62
CA VAL A 11 -10.70 -1.84 4.86
C VAL A 11 -11.45 -1.21 6.04
N THR A 12 -11.96 0.01 5.85
CA THR A 12 -12.69 0.73 6.91
C THR A 12 -14.21 0.60 6.82
N GLY A 13 -14.73 0.08 5.70
CA GLY A 13 -16.17 0.00 5.43
C GLY A 13 -16.83 1.37 5.15
N CYS A 14 -16.04 2.37 4.79
CA CYS A 14 -16.49 3.73 4.53
C CYS A 14 -16.77 3.98 3.04
N VAL A 15 -17.82 4.75 2.74
CA VAL A 15 -18.16 5.16 1.38
C VAL A 15 -18.25 6.69 1.29
N SER A 16 -17.63 7.30 0.28
CA SER A 16 -17.72 8.75 0.08
C SER A 16 -19.13 9.21 -0.29
N VAL A 17 -19.50 10.40 0.19
CA VAL A 17 -20.74 11.06 -0.20
C VAL A 17 -20.53 11.72 -1.57
N GLY A 18 -20.89 10.98 -2.62
CA GLY A 18 -20.68 11.40 -4.00
C GLY A 18 -19.27 11.11 -4.52
N GLU A 19 -19.02 11.56 -5.74
CA GLU A 19 -17.73 11.39 -6.40
C GLU A 19 -16.67 12.29 -5.78
N VAL A 20 -15.48 11.72 -5.58
CA VAL A 20 -14.30 12.43 -5.12
C VAL A 20 -13.26 12.32 -6.22
N GLU A 21 -12.72 13.46 -6.65
CA GLU A 21 -11.51 13.50 -7.45
C GLU A 21 -10.29 13.29 -6.55
N TYR A 22 -9.44 12.33 -6.92
CA TYR A 22 -8.21 11.98 -6.21
C TYR A 22 -7.14 11.47 -7.19
N THR A 23 -5.90 11.45 -6.70
CA THR A 23 -4.74 10.96 -7.45
C THR A 23 -4.22 9.65 -6.87
N TYR A 24 -3.68 8.78 -7.73
CA TYR A 24 -3.07 7.52 -7.33
C TYR A 24 -1.90 7.15 -8.24
N CYS A 25 -1.01 6.31 -7.69
CA CYS A 25 0.11 5.72 -8.42
C CYS A 25 -0.25 4.31 -8.89
N SER A 26 0.06 3.99 -10.14
CA SER A 26 -0.02 2.63 -10.66
C SER A 26 1.00 2.46 -11.77
N GLY A 27 1.79 1.38 -11.68
CA GLY A 27 2.84 1.06 -12.64
C GLY A 27 3.70 -0.11 -12.18
N SER A 28 4.59 -0.56 -13.06
CA SER A 28 5.61 -1.56 -12.75
C SER A 28 6.95 -0.88 -12.46
N CYS A 29 7.64 -1.35 -11.41
CA CYS A 29 8.90 -0.76 -10.92
C CYS A 29 10.15 -1.56 -11.32
N GLY A 30 10.04 -2.35 -12.39
CA GLY A 30 11.11 -3.23 -12.87
C GLY A 30 11.15 -4.56 -12.13
N ASP A 31 12.21 -5.32 -12.40
CA ASP A 31 12.34 -6.70 -11.91
C ASP A 31 12.63 -6.75 -10.41
N SER A 32 12.03 -7.74 -9.76
CA SER A 32 12.36 -8.12 -8.38
C SER A 32 13.26 -9.35 -8.41
N ASN A 33 14.36 -9.32 -7.66
CA ASN A 33 15.34 -10.41 -7.63
C ASN A 33 15.45 -11.01 -6.23
N TYR A 34 15.66 -12.32 -6.20
CA TYR A 34 16.02 -13.08 -5.01
C TYR A 34 17.20 -13.98 -5.38
N MET A 35 18.37 -13.73 -4.80
CA MET A 35 19.62 -14.39 -5.19
C MET A 35 20.34 -14.93 -3.96
N PRO A 36 20.89 -16.15 -4.01
CA PRO A 36 21.73 -16.67 -2.94
C PRO A 36 23.05 -15.88 -2.88
N LEU A 37 23.55 -15.67 -1.67
CA LEU A 37 24.87 -15.13 -1.40
C LEU A 37 25.78 -16.24 -0.88
N ILE A 38 27.06 -16.18 -1.26
CA ILE A 38 28.06 -17.10 -0.72
C ILE A 38 28.39 -16.62 0.69
N VAL A 39 27.97 -17.40 1.70
CA VAL A 39 28.26 -17.15 3.11
C VAL A 39 29.26 -18.18 3.66
N PRO A 40 30.28 -17.76 4.43
CA PRO A 40 31.23 -18.68 5.05
C PRO A 40 30.54 -19.68 5.99
N SER A 41 31.02 -20.92 6.01
CA SER A 41 30.57 -21.95 6.95
C SER A 41 30.88 -21.51 8.38
N GLY A 42 29.87 -21.03 9.10
CA GLY A 42 29.99 -20.48 10.46
C GLY A 42 29.37 -19.08 10.63
N SER A 43 28.95 -18.43 9.54
CA SER A 43 28.18 -17.18 9.62
C SER A 43 26.75 -17.42 10.11
N THR A 44 26.22 -16.50 10.91
CA THR A 44 24.80 -16.45 11.30
C THR A 44 23.97 -15.56 10.36
N GLU A 45 24.60 -14.96 9.35
CA GLU A 45 23.92 -14.11 8.38
C GLU A 45 23.10 -14.93 7.38
N GLU A 46 21.95 -14.38 7.00
CA GLU A 46 21.14 -14.96 5.95
C GLU A 46 21.84 -14.84 4.59
N GLY A 47 22.09 -15.96 3.93
CA GLY A 47 22.80 -16.04 2.65
C GLY A 47 21.95 -15.66 1.44
N PHE A 48 21.23 -14.55 1.47
CA PHE A 48 20.45 -14.09 0.31
C PHE A 48 20.38 -12.56 0.19
N ALA A 49 20.31 -12.09 -1.06
CA ALA A 49 19.99 -10.72 -1.41
C ALA A 49 18.60 -10.65 -2.04
N LYS A 50 17.79 -9.68 -1.60
CA LYS A 50 16.46 -9.41 -2.14
C LYS A 50 16.37 -7.96 -2.62
N THR A 51 15.95 -7.78 -3.86
CA THR A 51 15.57 -6.46 -4.40
C THR A 51 14.12 -6.51 -4.84
N CYS A 52 13.30 -5.63 -4.28
CA CYS A 52 11.89 -5.51 -4.66
C CYS A 52 11.53 -4.02 -4.59
N LYS A 53 10.94 -3.49 -5.65
CA LYS A 53 10.51 -2.09 -5.73
C LYS A 53 9.00 -2.00 -5.93
N CYS A 54 8.39 -1.11 -5.18
CA CYS A 54 6.94 -0.89 -5.17
C CYS A 54 6.65 0.50 -5.74
N CYS A 55 5.57 0.62 -6.51
CA CYS A 55 5.09 1.92 -6.95
C CYS A 55 4.43 2.62 -5.76
N THR A 56 5.08 3.66 -5.26
CA THR A 56 4.70 4.42 -4.07
C THR A 56 4.32 5.84 -4.47
N GLY A 57 3.49 6.47 -3.64
CA GLY A 57 3.08 7.85 -3.83
C GLY A 57 3.50 8.71 -2.67
N GLU A 58 4.08 9.87 -2.96
CA GLU A 58 4.31 10.93 -1.97
C GLU A 58 3.15 11.93 -2.02
N SER A 59 2.86 12.52 -0.86
CA SER A 59 1.78 13.49 -0.71
C SER A 59 2.22 14.63 0.19
N SER A 60 2.15 15.86 -0.31
CA SER A 60 2.37 17.08 0.47
C SER A 60 1.09 17.69 1.04
N SER A 61 -0.10 17.19 0.65
CA SER A 61 -1.37 17.78 1.05
C SER A 61 -2.47 16.75 1.35
N GLU A 62 -3.49 17.20 2.08
CA GLU A 62 -4.67 16.43 2.44
C GLU A 62 -5.94 17.18 2.01
N LYS A 63 -7.00 16.41 1.73
CA LYS A 63 -8.35 16.92 1.45
C LYS A 63 -9.34 16.29 2.42
N ILE A 64 -10.24 17.10 2.94
CA ILE A 64 -11.36 16.63 3.78
C ILE A 64 -12.53 16.30 2.86
N ILE A 65 -13.11 15.11 3.05
CA ILE A 65 -14.30 14.63 2.34
C ILE A 65 -15.36 14.15 3.33
N SER A 66 -16.62 14.17 2.90
CA SER A 66 -17.70 13.56 3.66
C SER A 66 -17.83 12.09 3.28
N VAL A 67 -17.98 11.22 4.29
CA VAL A 67 -18.13 9.77 4.13
C VAL A 67 -19.27 9.26 5.00
N ARG A 68 -19.82 8.10 4.64
CA ARG A 68 -20.73 7.32 5.48
C ARG A 68 -20.06 6.01 5.84
N CYS A 69 -19.99 5.70 7.13
CA CYS A 69 -19.25 4.54 7.63
C CYS A 69 -20.08 3.70 8.61
N GLY A 70 -19.69 2.44 8.75
CA GLY A 70 -20.35 1.49 9.65
C GLY A 70 -21.72 1.02 9.16
N PRO A 71 -22.38 0.12 9.93
CA PRO A 71 -23.65 -0.49 9.53
C PRO A 71 -24.79 0.53 9.42
N GLU A 72 -24.79 1.56 10.26
CA GLU A 72 -25.80 2.63 10.28
C GLU A 72 -25.54 3.72 9.23
N LYS A 73 -24.43 3.63 8.49
CA LYS A 73 -24.01 4.61 7.47
C LYS A 73 -23.96 6.04 8.01
N THR A 74 -23.39 6.20 9.21
CA THR A 74 -23.28 7.48 9.89
C THR A 74 -22.41 8.44 9.10
N LEU A 75 -22.89 9.67 8.91
CA LEU A 75 -22.18 10.72 8.19
C LEU A 75 -21.04 11.25 9.06
N GLN A 76 -19.82 11.27 8.51
CA GLN A 76 -18.64 11.83 9.16
C GLN A 76 -17.67 12.45 8.15
N GLN A 77 -16.68 13.20 8.64
CA GLN A 77 -15.60 13.73 7.83
C GLN A 77 -14.40 12.80 7.88
N ALA A 78 -13.76 12.58 6.72
CA ALA A 78 -12.53 11.83 6.58
C ALA A 78 -11.49 12.64 5.82
N LYS A 79 -10.22 12.34 6.05
CA LYS A 79 -9.09 12.92 5.34
C LYS A 79 -8.58 11.93 4.31
N ILE A 80 -8.32 12.41 3.11
CA ILE A 80 -7.58 11.69 2.08
C ILE A 80 -6.30 12.45 1.74
N LYS A 81 -5.22 11.71 1.50
CA LYS A 81 -3.97 12.29 1.00
C LYS A 81 -4.09 12.52 -0.49
N ILE A 82 -3.56 13.65 -0.96
CA ILE A 82 -3.46 13.96 -2.39
C ILE A 82 -2.03 13.66 -2.83
N ILE A 83 -1.89 12.66 -3.69
CA ILE A 83 -0.60 12.21 -4.22
C ILE A 83 -0.15 13.21 -5.29
N ASP A 84 1.04 13.79 -5.12
CA ASP A 84 1.64 14.77 -6.04
C ASP A 84 2.75 14.15 -6.93
N SER A 85 3.36 13.06 -6.47
CA SER A 85 4.44 12.38 -7.17
C SER A 85 4.43 10.89 -6.89
N CYS A 86 4.96 10.12 -7.84
CA CYS A 86 5.08 8.67 -7.75
C CYS A 86 6.55 8.27 -7.92
N SER A 87 7.00 7.32 -7.12
CA SER A 87 8.37 6.78 -7.12
C SER A 87 8.35 5.26 -7.13
N CYS A 88 9.53 4.67 -7.35
CA CYS A 88 9.75 3.24 -7.25
C CYS A 88 10.71 2.96 -6.09
N ASP A 89 10.14 2.81 -4.90
CA ASP A 89 10.89 2.66 -3.66
C ASP A 89 11.06 1.19 -3.27
N ILE A 90 12.09 0.89 -2.46
CA ILE A 90 12.28 -0.46 -1.94
C ILE A 90 11.03 -0.83 -1.14
N CYS A 91 10.43 -1.98 -1.47
CA CYS A 91 9.29 -2.48 -0.73
C CYS A 91 9.72 -2.78 0.70
N SER A 92 9.36 -1.91 1.64
CA SER A 92 9.47 -2.18 3.07
C SER A 92 8.38 -3.18 3.43
N MET A 93 8.65 -4.46 3.24
CA MET A 93 7.80 -5.49 3.81
C MET A 93 8.08 -5.52 5.31
N THR A 94 7.39 -4.70 6.10
CA THR A 94 7.08 -5.13 7.47
C THR A 94 6.21 -6.36 7.32
N VAL A 95 6.84 -7.53 7.30
CA VAL A 95 6.14 -8.80 7.46
C VAL A 95 5.63 -8.77 8.90
N THR A 96 4.44 -8.22 9.11
CA THR A 96 3.65 -8.68 10.23
C THR A 96 3.30 -10.11 9.85
N GLU A 97 3.98 -11.09 10.42
CA GLU A 97 3.60 -12.51 10.35
C GLU A 97 2.25 -12.72 11.08
N ALA A 98 1.21 -12.05 10.62
CA ALA A 98 -0.16 -12.36 10.95
C ALA A 98 -0.69 -13.20 9.79
N ASN A 99 -0.74 -14.51 10.02
CA ASN A 99 -1.30 -15.56 9.16
C ASN A 99 -0.37 -16.17 8.10
N LYS A 100 0.65 -16.88 8.59
CA LYS A 100 1.08 -18.14 7.97
C LYS A 100 0.88 -19.33 8.93
N ALA A 101 -0.33 -19.43 9.48
CA ALA A 101 -0.82 -20.67 10.07
C ALA A 101 -1.86 -21.25 9.08
N GLY A 102 -1.47 -22.22 8.26
CA GLY A 102 -2.39 -22.95 7.40
C GLY A 102 -2.08 -22.92 5.91
N ALA A 103 -0.85 -23.26 5.53
CA ALA A 103 -0.59 -23.82 4.20
C ALA A 103 0.72 -24.61 4.24
N ALA A 104 0.66 -25.81 4.83
CA ALA A 104 1.57 -26.89 4.49
C ALA A 104 0.75 -27.93 3.70
N PRO A 105 1.30 -28.55 2.65
CA PRO A 105 0.70 -29.71 2.00
C PRO A 105 0.65 -30.93 2.94
#